data_AF-A0A2W1N2P9-F1
#
_entry.id   AF-A0A2W1N2P9-F1
#
_cell.length_a   1.000
_cell.length_b   1.000
_cell.length_c   1.000
_cell.angle_alpha   90.00
_cell.angle_beta   90.00
_cell.angle_gamma   90.00
#
_symmetry.space_group_name_H-M   'P 1'
#
loop_
_entity.id
_entity.type
_entity.pdbx_description
1 polymer ?
#
loop_
_entity_poly.entity_id
_entity_poly.type
_entity_poly.pdbx_seq_one_letter_code
_entity_poly.pdbx_strand_id
1 'polypeptide(L)'
;MITDLASFKNDWYQPGNKWKILLWYFVNAFILQNKYNPSSALKVFVLKLFGAKIGHGVVIKQMVSVKYPWKLKVGNYSWIGEKVWIDNLAEVSIGNNVCISQGAMLLCGNHDYKKPTFDLMVKPIILEDGVWIGAQSTVCPGVTCKSHAVLSVQSVAINELNAYMIYQGNPAKIVRERKINEA
;
A
#
# COMPACT_ATOMS: atom_id res chain seq x y z
N MET A 1 13.59 -30.40 10.34
CA MET A 1 12.46 -29.75 11.04
C MET A 1 11.32 -29.57 10.05
N ILE A 2 10.08 -29.76 10.51
CA ILE A 2 8.86 -29.53 9.72
C ILE A 2 8.18 -28.24 10.20
N THR A 3 7.26 -27.67 9.40
CA THR A 3 6.48 -26.48 9.79
C THR A 3 5.72 -26.72 11.09
N ASP A 4 5.80 -25.76 12.01
CA ASP A 4 5.10 -25.74 13.31
C ASP A 4 4.63 -24.32 13.61
N LEU A 5 3.37 -24.03 13.30
CA LEU A 5 2.79 -22.71 13.56
C LEU A 5 2.32 -22.56 15.01
N ALA A 6 2.26 -23.64 15.80
CA ALA A 6 1.88 -23.55 17.21
C ALA A 6 2.97 -22.85 18.04
N SER A 7 4.23 -22.90 17.57
CA SER A 7 5.35 -22.18 18.17
C SER A 7 5.59 -20.78 17.58
N PHE A 8 4.75 -20.29 16.67
CA PHE A 8 4.83 -18.93 16.14
C PHE A 8 4.72 -17.88 17.25
N LYS A 9 5.62 -16.89 17.24
CA LYS A 9 5.58 -15.73 18.14
C LYS A 9 5.81 -14.45 17.35
N ASN A 10 5.16 -13.37 17.76
CA ASN A 10 5.34 -12.04 17.16
C ASN A 10 5.61 -10.94 18.20
N ASP A 11 6.19 -11.31 19.34
CA ASP A 11 6.38 -10.43 20.50
C ASP A 11 7.15 -9.13 20.17
N TRP A 12 8.05 -9.18 19.19
CA TRP A 12 8.81 -8.02 18.71
C TRP A 12 7.95 -7.02 17.91
N TYR A 13 6.87 -7.49 17.29
CA TYR A 13 6.07 -6.70 16.38
C TYR A 13 5.04 -5.87 17.14
N GLN A 14 5.11 -4.56 16.97
CA GLN A 14 4.22 -3.60 17.62
C GLN A 14 3.26 -3.00 16.58
N PRO A 15 2.02 -3.53 16.44
CA PRO A 15 1.04 -3.00 15.48
C PRO A 15 0.46 -1.65 15.93
N GLY A 16 0.42 -1.40 17.24
CA GLY A 16 -0.19 -0.22 17.86
C GLY A 16 -1.11 -0.61 19.03
N ASN A 17 -1.80 0.38 19.59
CA ASN A 17 -2.74 0.17 20.69
C ASN A 17 -3.90 -0.75 20.27
N LYS A 18 -4.18 -1.80 21.06
CA LYS A 18 -5.20 -2.82 20.75
C LYS A 18 -6.62 -2.23 20.60
N TRP A 19 -6.99 -1.26 21.44
CA TRP A 19 -8.28 -0.58 21.34
C TRP A 19 -8.38 0.29 20.09
N LYS A 20 -7.29 0.98 19.74
CA LYS A 20 -7.21 1.74 18.49
C LYS A 20 -7.37 0.84 17.26
N ILE A 21 -6.74 -0.34 17.29
CA ILE A 21 -6.87 -1.36 16.23
C ILE A 21 -8.31 -1.87 16.15
N LEU A 22 -8.92 -2.22 17.28
CA LEU A 22 -10.29 -2.72 17.33
C LEU A 22 -11.29 -1.67 16.81
N LEU A 23 -11.16 -0.42 17.26
CA LEU A 23 -12.00 0.67 16.78
C LEU A 23 -11.80 0.90 15.27
N TRP A 24 -10.53 0.90 14.83
CA TRP A 24 -10.21 1.06 13.42
C TRP A 24 -10.81 -0.05 12.55
N TYR A 25 -10.83 -1.30 13.03
CA TYR A 25 -11.43 -2.42 12.32
C TYR A 25 -12.88 -2.12 11.89
N PHE A 26 -13.71 -1.64 12.82
CA PHE A 26 -15.09 -1.27 12.52
C PHE A 26 -15.17 -0.02 11.64
N VAL A 27 -14.40 1.03 11.95
CA VAL A 27 -14.39 2.27 11.16
C VAL A 27 -13.98 2.02 9.71
N ASN A 28 -12.96 1.20 9.48
CA ASN A 28 -12.50 0.80 8.16
C ASN A 28 -13.63 0.07 7.40
N ALA A 29 -14.33 -0.86 8.06
CA ALA A 29 -15.44 -1.59 7.45
C ALA A 29 -16.60 -0.66 7.03
N PHE A 30 -17.04 0.24 7.91
CA PHE A 30 -18.22 1.08 7.67
C PHE A 30 -17.96 2.32 6.81
N ILE A 31 -16.73 2.84 6.81
CA ILE A 31 -16.38 4.10 6.11
C ILE A 31 -15.57 3.85 4.84
N LEU A 32 -14.46 3.12 4.93
CA LEU A 32 -13.54 2.95 3.80
C LEU A 32 -13.98 1.82 2.86
N GLN A 33 -14.31 0.66 3.44
CA GLN A 33 -14.70 -0.52 2.67
C GLN A 33 -16.15 -0.48 2.18
N ASN A 34 -16.97 0.42 2.74
CA ASN A 34 -18.36 0.56 2.37
C ASN A 34 -18.53 1.03 0.92
N LYS A 35 -19.08 0.16 0.08
CA LYS A 35 -19.34 0.42 -1.35
C LYS A 35 -20.29 1.61 -1.60
N TYR A 36 -21.15 1.92 -0.63
CA TYR A 36 -22.15 2.97 -0.74
C TYR A 36 -21.65 4.34 -0.25
N ASN A 37 -20.42 4.44 0.25
CA ASN A 37 -19.84 5.72 0.67
C ASN A 37 -18.96 6.32 -0.45
N PRO A 38 -19.48 7.21 -1.32
CA PRO A 38 -18.68 7.84 -2.37
C PRO A 38 -17.77 8.96 -1.86
N SER A 39 -17.96 9.44 -0.62
CA SER A 39 -17.24 10.61 -0.12
C SER A 39 -15.76 10.31 0.11
N SER A 40 -14.88 10.90 -0.71
CA SER A 40 -13.43 10.87 -0.49
C SER A 40 -13.05 11.72 0.73
N ALA A 41 -13.67 12.89 0.87
CA ALA A 41 -13.39 13.82 1.97
C ALA A 41 -13.61 13.18 3.34
N LEU A 42 -14.70 12.42 3.51
CA LEU A 42 -14.97 11.69 4.75
C LEU A 42 -13.89 10.64 5.04
N LYS A 43 -13.46 9.87 4.04
CA LYS A 43 -12.40 8.87 4.20
C LYS A 43 -11.07 9.52 4.59
N VAL A 44 -10.71 10.62 3.94
CA VAL A 44 -9.50 11.40 4.27
C VAL A 44 -9.56 11.93 5.69
N PHE A 45 -10.68 12.54 6.09
CA PHE A 45 -10.88 13.05 7.44
C PHE A 45 -10.71 11.95 8.50
N VAL A 46 -11.39 10.82 8.32
CA VAL A 46 -11.33 9.68 9.24
C VAL A 46 -9.93 9.07 9.30
N LEU A 47 -9.24 8.92 8.17
CA LEU A 47 -7.85 8.45 8.15
C LEU A 47 -6.92 9.38 8.92
N LYS A 48 -7.06 10.70 8.75
CA LYS A 48 -6.30 11.69 9.52
C LYS A 48 -6.58 11.59 11.02
N LEU A 49 -7.83 11.42 11.41
CA LEU A 49 -8.23 11.21 12.82
C LEU A 49 -7.53 9.99 13.44
N PHE A 50 -7.32 8.93 12.67
CA PHE A 50 -6.60 7.73 13.13
C PHE A 50 -5.07 7.83 13.01
N GLY A 51 -4.53 8.97 12.57
CA GLY A 51 -3.11 9.28 12.56
C GLY A 51 -2.41 9.19 11.20
N ALA A 52 -3.16 9.01 10.11
CA ALA A 52 -2.57 9.10 8.77
C ALA A 52 -2.16 10.54 8.45
N LYS A 53 -1.04 10.70 7.74
CA LYS A 53 -0.61 12.01 7.20
C LYS A 53 -1.04 12.09 5.75
N ILE A 54 -2.04 12.92 5.45
CA ILE A 54 -2.62 13.00 4.10
C ILE A 54 -2.59 14.46 3.61
N GLY A 55 -2.04 14.66 2.41
CA GLY A 55 -1.94 15.95 1.74
C GLY A 55 -3.28 16.53 1.27
N HIS A 56 -3.19 17.61 0.49
CA HIS A 56 -4.30 18.29 -0.15
C HIS A 56 -4.72 17.58 -1.44
N GLY A 57 -6.01 17.65 -1.80
CA GLY A 57 -6.51 17.13 -3.08
C GLY A 57 -6.46 15.60 -3.25
N VAL A 58 -6.24 14.84 -2.19
CA VAL A 58 -6.18 13.37 -2.26
C VAL A 58 -7.58 12.79 -2.49
N VAL A 59 -7.67 11.86 -3.44
CA VAL A 59 -8.90 11.12 -3.73
C VAL A 59 -8.77 9.66 -3.34
N ILE A 60 -9.72 9.18 -2.54
CA ILE A 60 -9.81 7.80 -2.08
C ILE A 60 -11.17 7.25 -2.47
N LYS A 61 -11.16 6.26 -3.36
CA LYS A 61 -12.36 5.60 -3.87
C LYS A 61 -12.93 4.59 -2.88
N GLN A 62 -14.05 4.00 -3.24
CA GLN A 62 -14.78 3.05 -2.41
C GLN A 62 -14.02 1.73 -2.27
N MET A 63 -14.33 0.99 -1.21
CA MET A 63 -13.78 -0.36 -1.00
C MET A 63 -12.26 -0.39 -0.77
N VAL A 64 -11.62 0.75 -0.53
CA VAL A 64 -10.22 0.79 -0.12
C VAL A 64 -10.07 0.22 1.28
N SER A 65 -8.98 -0.49 1.54
CA SER A 65 -8.66 -1.02 2.87
C SER A 65 -7.29 -0.54 3.31
N VAL A 66 -7.19 0.00 4.52
CA VAL A 66 -5.92 0.40 5.15
C VAL A 66 -5.77 -0.35 6.46
N LYS A 67 -4.66 -1.07 6.66
CA LYS A 67 -4.47 -1.87 7.87
C LYS A 67 -4.26 -1.03 9.13
N TYR A 68 -3.32 -0.07 9.08
CA TYR A 68 -2.95 0.81 10.19
C TYR A 68 -2.78 2.26 9.72
N PRO A 69 -3.79 3.13 9.87
CA PRO A 69 -3.73 4.51 9.37
C PRO A 69 -2.54 5.31 9.92
N TRP A 70 -2.13 5.07 11.16
CA TRP A 70 -0.98 5.73 11.78
C TRP A 70 0.38 5.38 11.17
N LYS A 71 0.44 4.41 10.24
CA LYS A 71 1.61 4.04 9.44
C LYS A 71 1.48 4.45 7.97
N LEU A 72 0.55 5.36 7.65
CA LEU A 72 0.25 5.78 6.28
C LEU A 72 0.58 7.26 6.08
N LYS A 73 1.35 7.54 5.02
CA LYS A 73 1.58 8.90 4.51
C LYS A 73 1.17 8.97 3.05
N VAL A 74 0.44 10.01 2.68
CA VAL A 74 -0.01 10.27 1.29
C VAL A 74 0.23 11.73 0.97
N GLY A 75 0.97 12.01 -0.11
CA GLY A 75 1.25 13.34 -0.63
C GLY A 75 0.04 13.97 -1.30
N ASN A 76 0.25 15.17 -1.85
CA ASN A 76 -0.81 15.97 -2.46
C ASN A 76 -1.25 15.39 -3.81
N TYR A 77 -2.52 15.60 -4.16
CA TYR A 77 -3.10 15.28 -5.47
C TYR A 77 -2.94 13.81 -5.89
N SER A 78 -2.81 12.91 -4.92
CA SER A 78 -2.70 11.47 -5.16
C SER A 78 -4.08 10.82 -5.24
N TRP A 79 -4.20 9.78 -6.06
CA TRP A 79 -5.43 9.06 -6.33
C TRP A 79 -5.30 7.59 -5.95
N ILE A 80 -6.24 7.11 -5.12
CA ILE A 80 -6.32 5.71 -4.67
C ILE A 80 -7.64 5.11 -5.17
N GLY A 81 -7.53 4.21 -6.14
CA GLY A 81 -8.63 3.55 -6.83
C GLY A 81 -9.39 2.55 -5.96
N GLU A 82 -10.51 2.06 -6.50
CA GLU A 82 -11.41 1.16 -5.80
C GLU A 82 -10.70 -0.14 -5.40
N LYS A 83 -11.05 -0.71 -4.26
CA LYS A 83 -10.54 -2.03 -3.82
C LYS A 83 -9.02 -2.10 -3.63
N VAL A 84 -8.31 -0.98 -3.57
CA VAL A 84 -6.90 -0.97 -3.20
C VAL A 84 -6.74 -1.48 -1.76
N TRP A 85 -5.82 -2.41 -1.56
CA TRP A 85 -5.44 -2.90 -0.23
C TRP A 85 -4.05 -2.40 0.14
N ILE A 86 -4.00 -1.58 1.19
CA ILE A 86 -2.76 -1.11 1.82
C ILE A 86 -2.55 -1.92 3.11
N ASP A 87 -1.81 -3.03 3.01
CA ASP A 87 -1.43 -3.89 4.14
C ASP A 87 -0.17 -3.40 4.85
N ASN A 88 -0.25 -2.18 5.40
CA ASN A 88 0.88 -1.45 5.95
C ASN A 88 1.28 -1.91 7.37
N LEU A 89 1.74 -3.16 7.50
CA LEU A 89 2.39 -3.66 8.72
C LEU A 89 3.65 -2.85 9.10
N ALA A 90 4.30 -2.23 8.10
CA ALA A 90 5.33 -1.21 8.24
C ALA A 90 4.85 0.12 7.65
N GLU A 91 5.68 1.16 7.68
CA GLU A 91 5.35 2.45 7.05
C GLU A 91 5.11 2.30 5.54
N VAL A 92 4.01 2.90 5.06
CA VAL A 92 3.76 3.11 3.62
C VAL A 92 3.76 4.60 3.36
N SER A 93 4.70 5.04 2.52
CA SER A 93 4.82 6.45 2.11
C SER A 93 4.47 6.57 0.63
N ILE A 94 3.41 7.31 0.34
CA ILE A 94 2.94 7.62 -1.01
C ILE A 94 3.22 9.12 -1.25
N GLY A 95 3.97 9.43 -2.30
CA GLY A 95 4.34 10.80 -2.68
C GLY A 95 3.19 11.63 -3.24
N ASN A 96 3.55 12.74 -3.89
CA ASN A 96 2.62 13.62 -4.59
C ASN A 96 2.29 13.07 -5.99
N ASN A 97 1.09 13.35 -6.47
CA ASN A 97 0.65 12.99 -7.82
C ASN A 97 0.78 11.48 -8.11
N VAL A 98 0.67 10.64 -7.09
CA VAL A 98 0.74 9.18 -7.24
C VAL A 98 -0.64 8.66 -7.61
N CYS A 99 -0.71 7.78 -8.60
CA CYS A 99 -1.93 7.07 -8.96
C CYS A 99 -1.79 5.58 -8.59
N ILE A 100 -2.71 5.08 -7.78
CA ILE A 100 -2.84 3.66 -7.47
C ILE A 100 -4.17 3.20 -8.03
N SER A 101 -4.13 2.41 -9.10
CA SER A 101 -5.32 1.93 -9.80
C SER A 101 -6.01 0.80 -9.03
N GLN A 102 -7.26 0.56 -9.40
CA GLN A 102 -8.18 -0.33 -8.72
C GLN A 102 -7.63 -1.75 -8.48
N GLY A 103 -7.90 -2.28 -7.30
CA GLY A 103 -7.52 -3.63 -6.90
C GLY A 103 -6.03 -3.84 -6.65
N ALA A 104 -5.20 -2.79 -6.74
CA ALA A 104 -3.78 -2.93 -6.45
C ALA A 104 -3.53 -3.22 -4.95
N MET A 105 -2.43 -3.91 -4.66
CA MET A 105 -2.04 -4.31 -3.31
C MET A 105 -0.66 -3.75 -2.96
N LEU A 106 -0.56 -3.07 -1.81
CA LEU A 106 0.70 -2.67 -1.20
C LEU A 106 0.91 -3.52 0.05
N LEU A 107 1.85 -4.47 0.01
CA LEU A 107 2.01 -5.50 1.03
C LEU A 107 3.32 -5.31 1.78
N CYS A 108 3.27 -4.88 3.04
CA CYS A 108 4.47 -4.73 3.87
C CYS A 108 4.88 -6.02 4.59
N GLY A 109 3.97 -6.99 4.72
CA GLY A 109 4.19 -8.25 5.43
C GLY A 109 4.66 -9.38 4.54
N ASN A 110 5.51 -10.24 5.09
CA ASN A 110 5.81 -11.58 4.57
C ASN A 110 6.18 -12.50 5.74
N HIS A 111 6.52 -13.75 5.45
CA HIS A 111 6.99 -14.71 6.45
C HIS A 111 8.31 -15.33 6.01
N ASP A 112 9.19 -15.61 6.99
CA ASP A 112 10.42 -16.34 6.75
C ASP A 112 10.10 -17.82 6.54
N TYR A 113 9.93 -18.19 5.26
CA TYR A 113 9.61 -19.55 4.84
C TYR A 113 10.72 -20.58 5.15
N LYS A 114 11.91 -20.12 5.57
CA LYS A 114 13.02 -21.01 5.97
C LYS A 114 12.92 -21.43 7.43
N LYS A 115 12.04 -20.81 8.22
CA LYS A 115 11.79 -21.17 9.62
C LYS A 115 10.54 -22.02 9.76
N PRO A 116 10.54 -23.08 10.59
CA PRO A 116 9.35 -23.86 10.92
C PRO A 116 8.15 -23.03 11.36
N THR A 117 8.41 -21.92 12.05
CA THR A 117 7.43 -21.01 12.62
C THR A 117 6.86 -20.01 11.63
N PHE A 118 7.44 -19.85 10.44
CA PHE A 118 7.11 -18.78 9.49
C PHE A 118 7.11 -17.41 10.19
N ASP A 119 8.25 -17.04 10.80
CA ASP A 119 8.36 -15.77 11.52
C ASP A 119 7.93 -14.59 10.64
N LEU A 120 7.18 -13.65 11.23
CA LEU A 120 6.75 -12.44 10.53
C LEU A 120 7.97 -11.63 10.08
N MET A 121 7.92 -11.15 8.84
CA MET A 121 8.85 -10.18 8.26
C MET A 121 8.05 -8.95 7.85
N VAL A 122 8.54 -7.75 8.18
CA VAL A 122 7.91 -6.50 7.73
C VAL A 122 8.94 -5.58 7.10
N LYS A 123 8.60 -4.97 5.97
CA LYS A 123 9.43 -3.95 5.33
C LYS A 123 8.56 -2.81 4.79
N PRO A 124 9.01 -1.54 4.89
CA PRO A 124 8.25 -0.40 4.41
C PRO A 124 8.11 -0.41 2.88
N ILE A 125 7.14 0.33 2.36
CA ILE A 125 6.99 0.61 0.92
C ILE A 125 7.04 2.11 0.70
N ILE A 126 7.77 2.54 -0.32
CA ILE A 126 7.90 3.95 -0.70
C ILE A 126 7.49 4.09 -2.16
N LEU A 127 6.47 4.90 -2.43
CA LEU A 127 6.11 5.35 -3.78
C LEU A 127 6.48 6.83 -3.86
N GLU A 128 7.48 7.17 -4.66
CA GLU A 128 7.87 8.57 -4.87
C GLU A 128 6.87 9.31 -5.78
N ASP A 129 7.13 10.59 -5.99
CA ASP A 129 6.24 11.48 -6.74
C ASP A 129 6.02 10.98 -8.19
N GLY A 130 4.76 11.06 -8.65
CA GLY A 130 4.37 10.72 -10.02
C GLY A 130 4.32 9.22 -10.34
N VAL A 131 4.58 8.35 -9.36
CA VAL A 131 4.48 6.89 -9.52
C VAL A 131 3.06 6.49 -9.94
N TRP A 132 2.97 5.51 -10.83
CA TRP A 132 1.70 4.88 -11.19
C TRP A 132 1.75 3.37 -10.93
N ILE A 133 0.90 2.90 -10.03
CA ILE A 133 0.65 1.48 -9.78
C ILE A 133 -0.62 1.08 -10.52
N GLY A 134 -0.47 0.22 -11.53
CA GLY A 134 -1.54 -0.26 -12.38
C GLY A 134 -2.54 -1.16 -11.67
N ALA A 135 -3.68 -1.38 -12.33
CA ALA A 135 -4.78 -2.11 -11.73
C ALA A 135 -4.39 -3.55 -11.38
N GLN A 136 -4.81 -4.03 -10.21
CA GLN A 136 -4.51 -5.38 -9.72
C GLN A 136 -3.01 -5.71 -9.61
N SER A 137 -2.15 -4.69 -9.64
CA SER A 137 -0.70 -4.87 -9.46
C SER A 137 -0.35 -4.99 -7.98
N THR A 138 0.77 -5.64 -7.69
CA THR A 138 1.24 -5.87 -6.31
C THR A 138 2.61 -5.27 -6.11
N VAL A 139 2.77 -4.51 -5.02
CA VAL A 139 4.05 -4.00 -4.54
C VAL A 139 4.43 -4.78 -3.29
N CYS A 140 5.52 -5.53 -3.35
CA CYS A 140 5.98 -6.41 -2.28
C CYS A 140 6.78 -5.66 -1.20
N PRO A 141 7.05 -6.31 -0.04
CA PRO A 141 7.70 -5.66 1.09
C PRO A 141 9.09 -5.11 0.75
N GLY A 142 9.36 -3.86 1.13
CA GLY A 142 10.68 -3.24 0.97
C GLY A 142 10.90 -2.60 -0.39
N VAL A 143 9.90 -2.61 -1.28
CA VAL A 143 10.03 -1.99 -2.59
C VAL A 143 9.88 -0.48 -2.49
N THR A 144 10.87 0.22 -3.06
CA THR A 144 10.78 1.62 -3.45
C THR A 144 10.40 1.70 -4.93
N CYS A 145 9.36 2.44 -5.27
CA CYS A 145 9.09 2.85 -6.64
C CYS A 145 9.57 4.29 -6.78
N LYS A 146 10.66 4.51 -7.52
CA LYS A 146 11.24 5.83 -7.72
C LYS A 146 10.36 6.71 -8.61
N SER A 147 10.67 8.00 -8.60
CA SER A 147 9.88 9.04 -9.22
C SER A 147 9.41 8.68 -10.64
N HIS A 148 8.12 8.82 -10.88
CA HIS A 148 7.47 8.55 -12.17
C HIS A 148 7.58 7.11 -12.69
N ALA A 149 8.03 6.14 -11.89
CA ALA A 149 7.98 4.73 -12.27
C ALA A 149 6.54 4.27 -12.50
N VAL A 150 6.35 3.34 -13.45
CA VAL A 150 5.05 2.73 -13.74
C VAL A 150 5.15 1.24 -13.53
N LEU A 151 4.29 0.70 -12.66
CA LEU A 151 4.04 -0.74 -12.59
C LEU A 151 2.76 -1.02 -13.36
N SER A 152 2.85 -1.61 -14.56
CA SER A 152 1.67 -1.85 -15.39
C SER A 152 0.68 -2.84 -14.75
N VAL A 153 -0.52 -2.91 -15.31
CA VAL A 153 -1.64 -3.79 -14.87
C VAL A 153 -1.18 -5.22 -14.57
N GLN A 154 -1.70 -5.81 -13.49
CA GLN A 154 -1.42 -7.20 -13.05
C GLN A 154 0.08 -7.54 -12.92
N SER A 155 0.93 -6.54 -12.65
CA SER A 155 2.37 -6.76 -12.48
C SER A 155 2.77 -6.83 -11.01
N VAL A 156 3.84 -7.55 -10.71
CA VAL A 156 4.32 -7.78 -9.33
C VAL A 156 5.72 -7.22 -9.16
N ALA A 157 5.83 -6.11 -8.44
CA ALA A 157 7.10 -5.51 -8.08
C ALA A 157 7.68 -6.22 -6.84
N ILE A 158 8.74 -7.01 -7.06
CA ILE A 158 9.51 -7.67 -6.00
C ILE A 158 10.84 -6.96 -5.70
N ASN A 159 11.24 -6.02 -6.56
CA ASN A 159 12.46 -5.23 -6.46
C ASN A 159 12.13 -3.74 -6.66
N GLU A 160 13.09 -2.87 -6.34
CA GLU A 160 13.02 -1.43 -6.60
C GLU A 160 12.70 -1.12 -8.07
N LEU A 161 11.83 -0.13 -8.30
CA LEU A 161 11.53 0.38 -9.64
C LEU A 161 12.30 1.67 -9.89
N ASN A 162 13.03 1.73 -11.00
CA ASN A 162 13.82 2.88 -11.42
C ASN A 162 12.93 4.05 -11.85
N ALA A 163 13.44 5.27 -11.65
CA ALA A 163 12.73 6.48 -12.03
C ALA A 163 12.47 6.50 -13.53
N TYR A 164 11.32 7.04 -13.94
CA TYR A 164 10.92 7.15 -15.35
C TYR A 164 11.00 5.84 -16.15
N MET A 165 10.81 4.69 -15.49
CA MET A 165 10.76 3.39 -16.17
C MET A 165 9.39 2.74 -16.05
N ILE A 166 9.03 1.97 -17.08
CA ILE A 166 7.81 1.17 -17.12
C ILE A 166 8.17 -0.30 -16.90
N TYR A 167 7.46 -0.93 -15.96
CA TYR A 167 7.63 -2.31 -15.56
C TYR A 167 6.38 -3.14 -15.89
N GLN A 168 6.59 -4.38 -16.34
CA GLN A 168 5.52 -5.31 -16.67
C GLN A 168 5.87 -6.76 -16.29
N GLY A 169 4.86 -7.52 -15.86
CA GLY A 169 4.94 -8.96 -15.63
C GLY A 169 4.99 -9.37 -14.15
N ASN A 170 5.10 -10.68 -13.92
CA ASN A 170 5.24 -11.30 -12.62
C ASN A 170 6.38 -12.35 -12.67
N PRO A 171 7.59 -12.05 -12.14
CA PRO A 171 7.99 -10.77 -11.55
C PRO A 171 8.10 -9.66 -12.60
N ALA A 172 7.85 -8.42 -12.19
CA ALA A 172 7.87 -7.27 -13.08
C ALA A 172 9.30 -6.95 -13.55
N LYS A 173 9.47 -6.74 -14.85
CA LYS A 173 10.75 -6.35 -15.48
C LYS A 173 10.58 -5.02 -16.22
N ILE A 174 11.68 -4.27 -16.35
CA ILE A 174 11.73 -3.07 -17.18
C ILE A 174 11.37 -3.46 -18.62
N VAL A 175 10.41 -2.75 -19.22
CA VAL A 175 10.02 -2.94 -20.62
C VAL A 175 10.38 -1.74 -21.49
N ARG A 176 10.36 -0.53 -20.94
CA ARG A 176 10.76 0.70 -21.64
C ARG A 176 10.88 1.89 -20.69
N GLU A 177 11.52 2.94 -21.17
CA GLU A 177 11.51 4.27 -20.55
C GLU A 177 10.12 4.92 -20.67
N ARG A 178 9.71 5.66 -19.64
CA ARG A 178 8.52 6.52 -19.62
C ARG A 178 8.91 7.92 -20.11
N LYS A 179 8.46 8.26 -21.31
CA LYS A 179 8.54 9.63 -21.84
C LYS A 179 7.24 10.37 -21.53
N ILE A 180 7.34 11.52 -20.89
CA ILE A 180 6.20 12.40 -20.59
C ILE A 180 6.17 13.48 -21.68
N ASN A 181 5.09 13.51 -22.45
CA ASN A 181 4.88 14.55 -23.45
C ASN A 181 4.22 15.76 -22.80
N GLU A 182 4.38 16.92 -23.42
CA GLU A 182 3.61 18.13 -23.06
C GLU A 182 2.11 17.86 -23.20
N ALA A 183 1.33 18.51 -22.34
CA ALA A 183 -0.12 18.34 -22.24
C ALA A 183 -0.87 19.00 -23.42
#